data_AF-A0A353R8S2-F1
#
_entry.id   AF-A0A353R8S2-F1
#
_cell.length_a   1.000
_cell.length_b   1.000
_cell.length_c   1.000
_cell.angle_alpha   90.00
_cell.angle_beta   90.00
_cell.angle_gamma   90.00
#
_symmetry.space_group_name_H-M   'P 1'
#
loop_
_entity.id
_entity.type
_entity.pdbx_description
1 polymer ?
#
loop_
_entity_poly.entity_id
_entity_poly.type
_entity_poly.pdbx_seq_one_letter_code
_entity_poly.pdbx_strand_id
1 'polypeptide(L)'
;GITEGGSRAFMASYNAWNGIPMTIHPILNSITRREWGNNGIICTDGGALRLLITAHKAFPTLWEGAAAVVKATVGQFLDDYLLAVNQAITYGVLTEGDIDKAIRGNLYVALKLGLLDSPMDYAAQPYTGIGVSQTEEPWEKQEVKDFVRLVTAKSAILLKNKPAGGERTPLLPLNSAKIRSIAVIGPRADEVIFDWYSGTPAYTVTILEGIRNAVGPDVEVFYEPSNSMDKAFIAASKADVAVVCIGNHPYGTNARWFYSPVA
;
A
#
# COMPACT_ATOMS: atom_id res chain seq x y z
N GLY A 1 -16.89 4.82 -1.62
CA GLY A 1 -15.85 4.89 -2.67
C GLY A 1 -16.24 5.85 -3.78
N ILE A 2 -17.06 5.40 -4.72
CA ILE A 2 -17.51 6.21 -5.88
C ILE A 2 -18.65 7.17 -5.47
N THR A 3 -19.79 6.64 -5.04
CA THR A 3 -21.04 7.42 -4.81
C THR A 3 -20.90 8.49 -3.71
N GLU A 4 -20.36 8.10 -2.56
CA GLU A 4 -20.21 9.00 -1.41
C GLU A 4 -18.80 9.61 -1.30
N GLY A 5 -17.78 8.83 -1.69
CA GLY A 5 -16.37 9.25 -1.58
C GLY A 5 -15.87 10.07 -2.76
N GLY A 6 -16.66 10.20 -3.83
CA GLY A 6 -16.34 11.02 -5.00
C GLY A 6 -15.19 10.51 -5.86
N SER A 7 -14.69 9.28 -5.65
CA SER A 7 -13.61 8.72 -6.46
C SER A 7 -14.01 8.68 -7.95
N ARG A 8 -13.04 9.04 -8.81
CA ARG A 8 -13.16 9.03 -10.28
C ARG A 8 -12.24 7.99 -10.91
N ALA A 9 -11.76 7.03 -10.15
CA ALA A 9 -10.93 5.94 -10.65
C ALA A 9 -11.36 4.61 -10.02
N PHE A 10 -11.35 3.56 -10.83
CA PHE A 10 -11.71 2.20 -10.41
C PHE A 10 -10.78 1.19 -11.08
N MET A 11 -10.12 0.34 -10.28
CA MET A 11 -9.25 -0.72 -10.78
C MET A 11 -9.99 -2.05 -10.74
N ALA A 12 -10.03 -2.75 -11.87
CA ALA A 12 -10.62 -4.08 -11.96
C ALA A 12 -9.63 -5.13 -11.43
N SER A 13 -10.08 -5.99 -10.51
CA SER A 13 -9.23 -6.98 -9.85
C SER A 13 -8.78 -8.14 -10.76
N TYR A 14 -7.78 -8.91 -10.32
CA TYR A 14 -7.27 -10.06 -11.06
C TYR A 14 -8.24 -11.25 -11.16
N ASN A 15 -9.04 -11.49 -10.11
CA ASN A 15 -9.80 -12.72 -9.98
C ASN A 15 -10.91 -12.84 -11.04
N ALA A 16 -11.51 -14.03 -11.12
CA ALA A 16 -12.79 -14.21 -11.80
C ALA A 16 -13.91 -14.30 -10.77
N TRP A 17 -15.11 -13.89 -11.17
CA TRP A 17 -16.34 -14.12 -10.43
C TRP A 17 -17.33 -14.84 -11.34
N ASN A 18 -17.86 -15.97 -10.86
CA ASN A 18 -18.74 -16.85 -11.64
C ASN A 18 -18.17 -17.21 -13.03
N GLY A 19 -16.85 -17.42 -13.11
CA GLY A 19 -16.15 -17.79 -14.34
C GLY A 19 -15.77 -16.64 -15.27
N ILE A 20 -16.13 -15.39 -14.94
CA ILE A 20 -15.79 -14.22 -15.76
C ILE A 20 -14.68 -13.41 -15.07
N PRO A 21 -13.50 -13.22 -15.69
CA PRO A 21 -12.45 -12.35 -15.15
C PRO A 21 -12.95 -10.92 -14.92
N MET A 22 -12.56 -10.32 -13.79
CA MET A 22 -13.11 -9.02 -13.36
C MET A 22 -12.76 -7.88 -14.32
N THR A 23 -11.63 -7.96 -15.03
CA THR A 23 -11.20 -6.99 -16.06
C THR A 23 -12.09 -6.96 -17.32
N ILE A 24 -12.94 -7.97 -17.52
CA ILE A 24 -13.95 -8.01 -18.59
C ILE A 24 -15.39 -8.16 -18.06
N HIS A 25 -15.58 -8.04 -16.74
CA HIS A 25 -16.85 -8.40 -16.13
C HIS A 25 -17.94 -7.36 -16.43
N PRO A 26 -19.18 -7.77 -16.78
CA PRO A 26 -20.27 -6.86 -17.15
C PRO A 26 -20.60 -5.79 -16.10
N ILE A 27 -20.26 -6.04 -14.84
CA ILE A 27 -20.50 -5.09 -13.73
C ILE A 27 -19.71 -3.80 -13.86
N LEU A 28 -18.57 -3.81 -14.57
CA LEU A 28 -17.83 -2.58 -14.86
C LEU A 28 -18.72 -1.58 -15.58
N ASN A 29 -19.58 -2.06 -16.47
CA ASN A 29 -20.57 -1.23 -17.15
C ASN A 29 -21.88 -1.11 -16.34
N SER A 30 -22.49 -2.24 -15.93
CA SER A 30 -23.83 -2.21 -15.35
C SER A 30 -23.89 -1.55 -13.98
N ILE A 31 -22.87 -1.74 -13.15
CA ILE A 31 -22.83 -1.20 -11.79
C ILE A 31 -21.92 0.02 -11.77
N THR A 32 -20.64 -0.12 -12.10
CA THR A 32 -19.65 0.96 -11.92
C THR A 32 -19.99 2.17 -12.79
N ARG A 33 -20.26 1.99 -14.10
CA ARG A 33 -20.68 3.10 -14.97
C ARG A 33 -22.12 3.55 -14.73
N ARG A 34 -23.10 2.64 -14.82
CA ARG A 34 -24.53 3.01 -14.88
C ARG A 34 -25.15 3.27 -13.51
N GLU A 35 -25.00 2.35 -12.56
CA GLU A 35 -25.65 2.47 -11.25
C GLU A 35 -24.93 3.46 -10.33
N TRP A 36 -23.61 3.35 -10.23
CA TRP A 36 -22.79 4.24 -9.37
C TRP A 36 -22.41 5.54 -10.07
N GLY A 37 -22.61 5.65 -11.38
CA GLY A 37 -22.35 6.87 -12.13
C GLY A 37 -20.87 7.21 -12.29
N ASN A 38 -19.94 6.23 -12.22
CA ASN A 38 -18.52 6.52 -12.45
C ASN A 38 -18.29 6.95 -13.91
N ASN A 39 -18.02 8.23 -14.10
CA ASN A 39 -17.65 8.81 -15.38
C ASN A 39 -16.14 9.03 -15.54
N GLY A 40 -15.32 8.53 -14.62
CA GLY A 40 -13.86 8.65 -14.66
C GLY A 40 -13.14 7.41 -15.16
N ILE A 41 -11.93 7.17 -14.68
CA ILE A 41 -11.04 6.08 -15.12
C ILE A 41 -11.61 4.73 -14.67
N ILE A 42 -11.54 3.75 -15.57
CA ILE A 42 -11.53 2.32 -15.20
C ILE A 42 -10.25 1.73 -15.79
N CYS A 43 -9.45 1.09 -14.95
CA CYS A 43 -8.19 0.48 -15.36
C CYS A 43 -8.12 -1.02 -15.01
N THR A 44 -7.22 -1.73 -15.68
CA THR A 44 -6.85 -3.09 -15.28
C THR A 44 -5.96 -3.04 -14.05
N ASP A 45 -5.91 -4.13 -13.28
CA ASP A 45 -4.76 -4.38 -12.39
C ASP A 45 -3.51 -4.74 -13.24
N GLY A 46 -2.32 -4.67 -12.64
CA GLY A 46 -1.04 -4.83 -13.34
C GLY A 46 -0.77 -6.26 -13.82
N GLY A 47 -0.73 -6.50 -15.13
CA GLY A 47 -0.61 -7.88 -15.65
C GLY A 47 -1.95 -8.55 -15.97
N ALA A 48 -3.09 -7.92 -15.64
CA ALA A 48 -4.39 -8.56 -15.78
C ALA A 48 -4.78 -8.86 -17.24
N LEU A 49 -4.28 -8.11 -18.23
CA LEU A 49 -4.48 -8.45 -19.65
C LEU A 49 -3.78 -9.77 -19.97
N ARG A 50 -2.54 -9.95 -19.50
CA ARG A 50 -1.80 -11.21 -19.73
C ARG A 50 -2.51 -12.40 -19.09
N LEU A 51 -3.05 -12.22 -17.88
CA LEU A 51 -3.74 -13.27 -17.13
C LEU A 51 -5.00 -13.79 -17.82
N LEU A 52 -5.66 -12.98 -18.67
CA LEU A 52 -6.77 -13.44 -19.50
C LEU A 52 -6.37 -14.64 -20.39
N ILE A 53 -5.11 -14.69 -20.82
CA ILE A 53 -4.59 -15.73 -21.72
C ILE A 53 -3.90 -16.83 -20.91
N THR A 54 -3.11 -16.45 -19.90
CA THR A 54 -2.22 -17.40 -19.22
C THR A 54 -2.88 -18.15 -18.09
N ALA A 55 -3.60 -17.46 -17.19
CA ALA A 55 -4.19 -18.05 -16.00
C ALA A 55 -5.66 -18.39 -16.20
N HIS A 56 -6.44 -17.42 -16.69
CA HIS A 56 -7.89 -17.59 -16.89
C HIS A 56 -8.24 -18.42 -18.12
N LYS A 57 -7.33 -18.51 -19.11
CA LYS A 57 -7.56 -19.17 -20.41
C LYS A 57 -8.86 -18.68 -21.10
N ALA A 58 -9.24 -17.42 -20.87
CA ALA A 58 -10.47 -16.84 -21.37
C ALA A 58 -10.39 -16.46 -22.85
N PHE A 59 -9.19 -16.14 -23.34
CA PHE A 59 -8.94 -15.82 -24.74
C PHE A 59 -7.69 -16.53 -25.26
N PRO A 60 -7.67 -16.91 -26.56
CA PRO A 60 -6.53 -17.60 -27.14
C PRO A 60 -5.35 -16.65 -27.44
N THR A 61 -5.60 -15.37 -27.68
CA THR A 61 -4.56 -14.35 -27.95
C THR A 61 -4.74 -13.08 -27.14
N LEU A 62 -3.67 -12.27 -27.07
CA LEU A 62 -3.68 -10.98 -26.39
C LEU A 62 -4.60 -9.95 -27.06
N TRP A 63 -4.71 -9.93 -28.39
CA TRP A 63 -5.53 -8.93 -29.07
C TRP A 63 -7.03 -9.17 -28.86
N GLU A 64 -7.47 -10.43 -28.75
CA GLU A 64 -8.85 -10.78 -28.38
C GLU A 64 -9.15 -10.36 -26.94
N GLY A 65 -8.21 -10.63 -26.03
CA GLY A 65 -8.30 -10.19 -24.63
C GLY A 65 -8.34 -8.66 -24.51
N ALA A 66 -7.48 -7.94 -25.23
CA ALA A 66 -7.44 -6.49 -25.24
C ALA A 66 -8.75 -5.90 -25.79
N ALA A 67 -9.29 -6.50 -26.85
CA ALA A 67 -10.60 -6.12 -27.38
C ALA A 67 -11.73 -6.28 -26.35
N ALA A 68 -11.74 -7.39 -25.61
CA ALA A 68 -12.72 -7.64 -24.56
C ALA A 68 -12.61 -6.63 -23.41
N VAL A 69 -11.40 -6.27 -22.99
CA VAL A 69 -11.14 -5.27 -21.94
C VAL A 69 -11.65 -3.88 -22.34
N VAL A 70 -11.32 -3.43 -23.56
CA VAL A 70 -11.83 -2.13 -24.08
C VAL A 70 -13.35 -2.13 -24.15
N LYS A 71 -13.96 -3.19 -24.68
CA LYS A 71 -15.43 -3.33 -24.77
C LYS A 71 -16.10 -3.41 -23.40
N ALA A 72 -15.38 -3.83 -22.36
CA ALA A 72 -15.82 -3.78 -20.97
C ALA A 72 -15.70 -2.39 -20.32
N THR A 73 -15.42 -1.34 -21.12
CA THR A 73 -15.30 0.08 -20.72
C THR A 73 -14.03 0.44 -19.95
N VAL A 74 -13.03 -0.44 -19.97
CA VAL A 74 -11.71 -0.20 -19.38
C VAL A 74 -10.86 0.63 -20.34
N GLY A 75 -10.54 1.86 -19.93
CA GLY A 75 -9.84 2.83 -20.76
C GLY A 75 -8.32 2.88 -20.53
N GLN A 76 -7.81 2.16 -19.53
CA GLN A 76 -6.40 2.20 -19.17
C GLN A 76 -5.89 0.80 -18.80
N PHE A 77 -4.82 0.38 -19.46
CA PHE A 77 -4.14 -0.87 -19.16
C PHE A 77 -2.91 -0.59 -18.29
N LEU A 78 -2.66 -1.45 -17.30
CA LEU A 78 -1.43 -1.49 -16.50
C LEU A 78 -0.53 -2.63 -17.01
N ASP A 79 -0.43 -2.76 -18.33
CA ASP A 79 0.23 -3.85 -19.06
C ASP A 79 0.87 -3.31 -20.34
N ASP A 80 1.68 -4.12 -21.03
CA ASP A 80 2.03 -3.85 -22.43
C ASP A 80 0.85 -4.23 -23.35
N TYR A 81 0.08 -3.22 -23.78
CA TYR A 81 -1.18 -3.40 -24.51
C TYR A 81 -1.14 -2.92 -25.96
N LEU A 82 -0.19 -2.07 -26.33
CA LEU A 82 -0.27 -1.28 -27.56
C LEU A 82 -0.31 -2.16 -28.82
N LEU A 83 0.57 -3.17 -28.88
CA LEU A 83 0.59 -4.11 -29.99
C LEU A 83 -0.74 -4.88 -30.11
N ALA A 84 -1.28 -5.36 -28.98
CA ALA A 84 -2.51 -6.13 -28.94
C ALA A 84 -3.73 -5.30 -29.36
N VAL A 85 -3.83 -4.04 -28.92
CA VAL A 85 -4.91 -3.13 -29.33
C VAL A 85 -4.81 -2.80 -30.83
N ASN A 86 -3.62 -2.51 -31.35
CA ASN A 86 -3.43 -2.24 -32.77
C ASN A 86 -3.79 -3.45 -33.65
N GLN A 87 -3.44 -4.66 -33.22
CA GLN A 87 -3.86 -5.89 -33.89
C GLN A 87 -5.39 -6.05 -33.87
N ALA A 88 -6.04 -5.78 -32.73
CA ALA A 88 -7.49 -5.88 -32.63
C ALA A 88 -8.22 -4.89 -33.55
N ILE A 89 -7.68 -3.69 -33.76
CA ILE A 89 -8.18 -2.72 -34.76
C ILE A 89 -7.94 -3.26 -36.17
N THR A 90 -6.72 -3.72 -36.47
CA THR A 90 -6.32 -4.23 -37.79
C THR A 90 -7.19 -5.41 -38.23
N TYR A 91 -7.54 -6.30 -37.30
CA TYR A 91 -8.42 -7.44 -37.55
C TYR A 91 -9.92 -7.09 -37.45
N GLY A 92 -10.27 -5.82 -37.22
CA GLY A 92 -11.66 -5.34 -37.18
C GLY A 92 -12.46 -5.79 -35.96
N VAL A 93 -11.80 -6.29 -34.92
CA VAL A 93 -12.45 -6.72 -33.67
C VAL A 93 -12.66 -5.54 -32.71
N LEU A 94 -11.83 -4.50 -32.81
CA LEU A 94 -12.06 -3.19 -32.21
C LEU A 94 -12.28 -2.12 -33.27
N THR A 95 -13.12 -1.14 -32.93
CA THR A 95 -13.25 0.11 -33.68
C THR A 95 -12.71 1.29 -32.87
N GLU A 96 -12.35 2.39 -33.55
CA GLU A 96 -12.00 3.65 -32.85
C GLU A 96 -13.12 4.09 -31.90
N GLY A 97 -14.39 3.92 -32.31
CA GLY A 97 -15.54 4.24 -31.47
C GLY A 97 -15.66 3.40 -30.19
N ASP A 98 -15.09 2.19 -30.15
CA ASP A 98 -15.00 1.40 -28.92
C ASP A 98 -13.94 1.99 -27.98
N ILE A 99 -12.81 2.42 -28.55
CA ILE A 99 -11.71 3.05 -27.81
C ILE A 99 -12.17 4.40 -27.23
N ASP A 100 -12.82 5.25 -28.04
CA ASP A 100 -13.35 6.55 -27.62
C ASP A 100 -14.27 6.42 -26.40
N LYS A 101 -15.16 5.43 -26.41
CA LYS A 101 -16.06 5.15 -25.28
C LYS A 101 -15.29 4.75 -24.02
N ALA A 102 -14.25 3.92 -24.16
CA ALA A 102 -13.46 3.44 -23.05
C ALA A 102 -12.59 4.55 -22.43
N ILE A 103 -11.94 5.39 -23.26
CA ILE A 103 -10.99 6.42 -22.80
C ILE A 103 -11.64 7.72 -22.35
N ARG A 104 -12.93 7.95 -22.66
CA ARG A 104 -13.65 9.18 -22.30
C ARG A 104 -13.49 9.56 -20.83
N GLY A 105 -13.48 8.58 -19.94
CA GLY A 105 -13.29 8.80 -18.51
C GLY A 105 -11.89 9.27 -18.14
N ASN A 106 -10.86 8.81 -18.85
CA ASN A 106 -9.47 9.25 -18.64
C ASN A 106 -9.33 10.72 -19.05
N LEU A 107 -9.89 11.11 -20.20
CA LEU A 107 -9.88 12.50 -20.68
C LEU A 107 -10.68 13.41 -19.74
N TYR A 108 -11.83 12.94 -19.23
CA TYR A 108 -12.60 13.68 -18.24
C TYR A 108 -11.79 13.95 -16.97
N VAL A 109 -11.07 12.95 -16.46
CA VAL A 109 -10.20 13.13 -15.28
C VAL A 109 -9.03 14.07 -15.61
N ALA A 110 -8.38 13.92 -16.78
CA ALA A 110 -7.30 14.81 -17.20
C ALA A 110 -7.74 16.28 -17.28
N LEU A 111 -8.93 16.55 -17.82
CA LEU A 111 -9.54 17.89 -17.83
C LEU A 111 -9.82 18.40 -16.42
N LYS A 112 -10.35 17.57 -15.53
CA LYS A 112 -10.62 17.97 -14.13
C LYS A 112 -9.35 18.27 -13.33
N LEU A 113 -8.24 17.67 -13.72
CA LEU A 113 -6.91 17.91 -13.13
C LEU A 113 -6.17 19.08 -13.80
N GLY A 114 -6.73 19.70 -14.86
CA GLY A 114 -6.09 20.78 -15.61
C GLY A 114 -4.91 20.32 -16.49
N LEU A 115 -4.75 19.01 -16.73
CA LEU A 115 -3.63 18.47 -17.50
C LEU A 115 -3.69 18.79 -18.99
N LEU A 116 -4.86 19.18 -19.48
CA LEU A 116 -5.10 19.60 -20.87
C LEU A 116 -5.36 21.10 -20.99
N ASP A 117 -5.11 21.86 -19.91
CA ASP A 117 -5.29 23.30 -19.90
C ASP A 117 -4.26 23.99 -20.80
N SER A 118 -4.60 25.15 -21.37
CA SER A 118 -3.63 25.95 -22.10
C SER A 118 -2.48 26.39 -21.18
N PRO A 119 -1.28 26.71 -21.69
CA PRO A 119 -0.19 27.19 -20.84
C PRO A 119 -0.56 28.40 -19.98
N MET A 120 -1.45 29.28 -20.48
CA MET A 120 -1.94 30.43 -19.72
C MET A 120 -2.86 30.02 -18.57
N ASP A 121 -3.81 29.11 -18.83
CA ASP A 121 -4.73 28.61 -17.81
C ASP A 121 -3.98 27.75 -16.77
N TYR A 122 -3.05 26.91 -17.22
CA TYR A 122 -2.18 26.11 -16.36
C TYR A 122 -1.36 26.99 -15.41
N ALA A 123 -0.80 28.11 -15.87
CA ALA A 123 -0.09 29.05 -15.02
C ALA A 123 -0.99 29.73 -13.98
N ALA A 124 -2.30 29.82 -14.23
CA ALA A 124 -3.28 30.37 -13.30
C ALA A 124 -3.83 29.33 -12.30
N GLN A 125 -3.59 28.03 -12.52
CA GLN A 125 -4.04 26.97 -11.61
C GLN A 125 -3.32 27.07 -10.26
N PRO A 126 -4.05 27.09 -9.12
CA PRO A 126 -3.45 27.31 -7.80
C PRO A 126 -2.53 26.17 -7.33
N TYR A 127 -2.57 25.02 -7.99
CA TYR A 127 -1.86 23.82 -7.61
C TYR A 127 -0.50 23.63 -8.32
N THR A 128 -0.21 24.41 -9.37
CA THR A 128 1.01 24.20 -10.19
C THR A 128 2.29 24.64 -9.49
N GLY A 129 2.19 25.41 -8.41
CA GLY A 129 3.33 25.81 -7.57
C GLY A 129 3.69 24.80 -6.46
N ILE A 130 2.89 23.74 -6.25
CA ILE A 130 3.15 22.72 -5.22
C ILE A 130 4.47 22.01 -5.54
N GLY A 131 5.39 21.98 -4.57
CA GLY A 131 6.72 21.35 -4.72
C GLY A 131 7.73 22.13 -5.60
N VAL A 132 7.33 23.21 -6.28
CA VAL A 132 8.22 23.99 -7.16
C VAL A 132 8.94 25.11 -6.40
N SER A 133 8.24 25.78 -5.48
CA SER A 133 8.75 26.94 -4.73
C SER A 133 9.06 26.62 -3.26
N GLN A 134 8.83 25.38 -2.83
CA GLN A 134 9.03 24.96 -1.46
C GLN A 134 10.51 24.67 -1.22
N THR A 135 11.09 25.31 -0.20
CA THR A 135 12.49 25.09 0.20
C THR A 135 12.65 23.87 1.10
N GLU A 136 11.56 23.40 1.70
CA GLU A 136 11.48 22.23 2.55
C GLU A 136 10.47 21.25 1.96
N GLU A 137 10.90 20.01 1.80
CA GLU A 137 10.03 18.94 1.31
C GLU A 137 8.86 18.69 2.28
N PRO A 138 7.62 18.47 1.79
CA PRO A 138 6.46 18.32 2.66
C PRO A 138 6.61 17.28 3.78
N TRP A 139 7.30 16.17 3.51
CA TRP A 139 7.53 15.09 4.49
C TRP A 139 8.58 15.43 5.56
N GLU A 140 9.38 16.48 5.37
CA GLU A 140 10.36 16.94 6.37
C GLU A 140 9.74 17.84 7.44
N LYS A 141 8.60 18.47 7.13
CA LYS A 141 7.92 19.39 8.02
C LYS A 141 7.56 18.74 9.35
N GLN A 142 7.83 19.45 10.45
CA GLN A 142 7.55 18.95 11.80
C GLN A 142 6.08 18.56 12.00
N GLU A 143 5.14 19.33 11.45
CA GLU A 143 3.71 19.01 11.52
C GLU A 143 3.35 17.67 10.86
N VAL A 144 4.04 17.31 9.78
CA VAL A 144 3.86 16.02 9.09
C VAL A 144 4.49 14.91 9.92
N LYS A 145 5.68 15.13 10.48
CA LYS A 145 6.35 14.18 11.39
C LYS A 145 5.47 13.87 12.62
N ASP A 146 4.91 14.91 13.24
CA ASP A 146 4.01 14.78 14.39
C ASP A 146 2.72 14.05 14.03
N PHE A 147 2.16 14.33 12.85
CA PHE A 147 0.97 13.65 12.35
C PHE A 147 1.22 12.16 12.09
N VAL A 148 2.33 11.80 11.43
CA VAL A 148 2.71 10.39 11.19
C VAL A 148 2.91 9.65 12.51
N ARG A 149 3.56 10.29 13.50
CA ARG A 149 3.71 9.74 14.86
C ARG A 149 2.36 9.51 15.53
N LEU A 150 1.43 10.47 15.43
CA LEU A 150 0.09 10.35 16.01
C LEU A 150 -0.71 9.20 15.39
N VAL A 151 -0.72 9.10 14.06
CA VAL A 151 -1.44 8.03 13.33
C VAL A 151 -0.84 6.66 13.67
N THR A 152 0.49 6.55 13.74
CA THR A 152 1.18 5.33 14.16
C THR A 152 0.79 4.93 15.58
N ALA A 153 0.82 5.88 16.53
CA ALA A 153 0.45 5.62 17.91
C ALA A 153 -1.02 5.17 18.05
N LYS A 154 -1.94 5.74 17.27
CA LYS A 154 -3.36 5.34 17.24
C LYS A 154 -3.61 4.01 16.52
N SER A 155 -2.65 3.51 15.76
CA SER A 155 -2.77 2.23 15.03
C SER A 155 -2.29 1.02 15.84
N ALA A 156 -1.61 1.26 16.98
CA ALA A 156 -1.17 0.20 17.88
C ALA A 156 -2.35 -0.37 18.69
N ILE A 157 -2.49 -1.70 18.72
CA ILE A 157 -3.59 -2.38 19.41
C ILE A 157 -3.05 -3.17 20.62
N LEU A 158 -3.54 -2.85 21.81
CA LEU A 158 -3.26 -3.61 23.03
C LEU A 158 -4.18 -4.83 23.11
N LEU A 159 -3.68 -6.00 22.76
CA LEU A 159 -4.46 -7.25 22.76
C LEU A 159 -4.66 -7.84 24.16
N LYS A 160 -3.66 -7.69 25.04
CA LYS A 160 -3.67 -8.28 26.38
C LYS A 160 -2.87 -7.43 27.35
N ASN A 161 -3.47 -7.13 28.50
CA ASN A 161 -2.78 -6.49 29.61
C ASN A 161 -3.24 -7.15 30.91
N LYS A 162 -2.38 -8.00 31.48
CA LYS A 162 -2.65 -8.71 32.73
C LYS A 162 -1.61 -8.32 33.77
N PRO A 163 -1.90 -8.49 35.06
CA PRO A 163 -0.88 -8.41 36.09
C PRO A 163 0.26 -9.40 35.84
N ALA A 164 1.48 -9.01 36.20
CA ALA A 164 2.70 -9.79 36.06
C ALA A 164 3.66 -9.48 37.22
N GLY A 165 4.68 -10.32 37.44
CA GLY A 165 5.71 -10.05 38.45
C GLY A 165 5.23 -10.08 39.90
N GLY A 166 4.10 -10.76 40.19
CA GLY A 166 3.51 -10.80 41.54
C GLY A 166 2.62 -9.60 41.89
N GLU A 167 2.49 -8.63 40.99
CA GLU A 167 1.64 -7.46 41.17
C GLU A 167 0.15 -7.77 40.98
N ARG A 168 -0.71 -6.93 41.57
CA ARG A 168 -2.18 -7.01 41.37
C ARG A 168 -2.68 -6.11 40.25
N THR A 169 -1.88 -5.13 39.82
CA THR A 169 -2.22 -4.19 38.74
C THR A 169 -1.74 -4.69 37.38
N PRO A 170 -2.40 -4.28 36.27
CA PRO A 170 -1.91 -4.61 34.93
C PRO A 170 -0.47 -4.13 34.71
N LEU A 171 0.30 -4.88 33.92
CA LEU A 171 1.70 -4.58 33.63
C LEU A 171 1.90 -3.23 32.92
N LEU A 172 1.00 -2.89 31.99
CA LEU A 172 1.05 -1.64 31.22
C LEU A 172 0.05 -0.60 31.76
N PRO A 173 0.37 0.71 31.69
CA PRO A 173 1.63 1.28 31.19
C PRO A 173 2.79 1.10 32.17
N LEU A 174 4.01 0.98 31.63
CA LEU A 174 5.23 0.90 32.43
C LEU A 174 5.49 2.23 33.16
N ASN A 175 5.94 2.16 34.42
CA ASN A 175 6.37 3.34 35.17
C ASN A 175 7.87 3.57 34.97
N SER A 176 8.22 4.51 34.08
CA SER A 176 9.61 4.85 33.77
C SER A 176 10.44 5.28 34.98
N ALA A 177 9.82 5.87 36.01
CA ALA A 177 10.54 6.28 37.22
C ALA A 177 11.05 5.11 38.07
N LYS A 178 10.51 3.89 37.86
CA LYS A 178 10.91 2.67 38.56
C LYS A 178 11.84 1.77 37.74
N ILE A 179 12.03 2.06 36.46
CA ILE A 179 12.83 1.23 35.56
C ILE A 179 14.24 1.79 35.49
N ARG A 180 15.23 0.93 35.70
CA ARG A 180 16.67 1.20 35.56
C ARG A 180 17.28 0.42 34.42
N SER A 181 16.67 -0.70 34.02
CA SER A 181 17.14 -1.48 32.88
C SER A 181 16.01 -2.13 32.07
N ILE A 182 16.18 -2.17 30.74
CA ILE A 182 15.24 -2.78 29.80
C ILE A 182 16.00 -3.72 28.85
N ALA A 183 15.49 -4.93 28.65
CA ALA A 183 15.94 -5.80 27.57
C ALA A 183 15.00 -5.67 26.37
N VAL A 184 15.50 -5.17 25.24
CA VAL A 184 14.79 -5.14 23.96
C VAL A 184 15.27 -6.32 23.13
N ILE A 185 14.37 -7.26 22.85
CA ILE A 185 14.73 -8.58 22.30
C ILE A 185 13.97 -8.85 21.02
N GLY A 186 14.64 -9.42 20.03
CA GLY A 186 14.02 -10.03 18.87
C GLY A 186 14.37 -9.35 17.55
N PRO A 187 14.11 -10.05 16.43
CA PRO A 187 14.61 -9.65 15.13
C PRO A 187 13.94 -8.38 14.59
N ARG A 188 12.78 -8.00 15.15
CA ARG A 188 12.02 -6.81 14.74
C ARG A 188 12.26 -5.58 15.61
N ALA A 189 13.22 -5.65 16.54
CA ALA A 189 13.47 -4.57 17.49
C ALA A 189 14.17 -3.36 16.85
N ASP A 190 15.12 -3.59 15.95
CA ASP A 190 15.97 -2.56 15.37
C ASP A 190 15.80 -2.41 13.85
N GLU A 191 14.56 -2.47 13.38
CA GLU A 191 14.22 -2.21 11.99
C GLU A 191 12.85 -1.53 11.90
N VAL A 192 12.59 -0.89 10.75
CA VAL A 192 11.25 -0.47 10.34
C VAL A 192 10.84 -1.36 9.16
N ILE A 193 9.63 -1.91 9.23
CA ILE A 193 9.14 -2.87 8.25
C ILE A 193 8.40 -2.13 7.13
N PHE A 194 8.79 -2.42 5.88
CA PHE A 194 8.19 -1.87 4.67
C PHE A 194 7.68 -2.98 3.75
N ASP A 195 6.61 -2.72 3.01
CA ASP A 195 6.11 -3.61 1.95
C ASP A 195 6.45 -3.07 0.55
N TRP A 196 5.98 -3.78 -0.49
CA TRP A 196 6.25 -3.41 -1.89
C TRP A 196 5.59 -2.08 -2.30
N TYR A 197 4.57 -1.61 -1.58
CA TYR A 197 3.90 -0.34 -1.84
C TYR A 197 4.50 0.83 -1.05
N SER A 198 5.53 0.57 -0.26
CA SER A 198 6.23 1.58 0.52
C SER A 198 7.33 2.25 -0.30
N GLY A 199 7.37 3.59 -0.30
CA GLY A 199 8.51 4.35 -0.81
C GLY A 199 9.68 4.36 0.19
N THR A 200 10.80 4.99 -0.20
CA THR A 200 11.91 5.24 0.72
C THR A 200 11.53 6.33 1.71
N PRO A 201 11.46 6.07 3.03
CA PRO A 201 11.14 7.10 3.99
C PRO A 201 12.32 8.05 4.17
N ALA A 202 12.03 9.31 4.46
CA ALA A 202 13.06 10.33 4.73
C ALA A 202 13.83 10.08 6.04
N TYR A 203 13.18 9.45 7.01
CA TYR A 203 13.78 9.02 8.27
C TYR A 203 13.02 7.82 8.83
N THR A 204 13.64 7.11 9.77
CA THR A 204 13.06 5.95 10.45
C THR A 204 13.36 6.02 11.93
N VAL A 205 12.43 5.54 12.77
CA VAL A 205 12.67 5.33 14.20
C VAL A 205 12.29 3.89 14.52
N THR A 206 13.28 3.07 14.89
CA THR A 206 13.05 1.66 15.24
C THR A 206 12.39 1.54 16.62
N ILE A 207 11.87 0.36 16.98
CA ILE A 207 11.33 0.14 18.34
C ILE A 207 12.44 0.34 19.39
N LEU A 208 13.65 -0.16 19.11
CA LEU A 208 14.83 0.01 19.96
C LEU A 208 15.17 1.49 20.15
N GLU A 209 15.25 2.25 19.06
CA GLU A 209 15.52 3.69 19.11
C GLU A 209 14.42 4.46 19.85
N GLY A 210 13.15 4.14 19.56
CA GLY A 210 12.00 4.74 20.23
C GLY A 210 12.01 4.51 21.75
N ILE A 211 12.39 3.31 22.19
CA ILE A 211 12.53 2.99 23.62
C ILE A 211 13.68 3.79 24.23
N ARG A 212 14.87 3.79 23.61
CA ARG A 212 16.04 4.56 24.08
C ARG A 212 15.70 6.05 24.23
N ASN A 213 15.02 6.63 23.24
CA ASN A 213 14.60 8.03 23.27
C ASN A 213 13.59 8.32 24.37
N ALA A 214 12.71 7.37 24.70
CA ALA A 214 11.68 7.55 25.73
C ALA A 214 12.21 7.44 27.17
N VAL A 215 13.19 6.57 27.42
CA VAL A 215 13.74 6.33 28.77
C VAL A 215 14.95 7.19 29.10
N GLY A 216 15.65 7.71 28.09
CA GLY A 216 16.84 8.54 28.26
C GLY A 216 18.10 7.74 28.60
N PRO A 217 19.25 8.44 28.77
CA PRO A 217 20.56 7.80 28.90
C PRO A 217 20.80 7.11 30.26
N ASP A 218 20.00 7.43 31.28
CA ASP A 218 20.16 6.90 32.65
C ASP A 218 19.58 5.50 32.84
N VAL A 219 18.87 4.98 31.84
CA VAL A 219 18.29 3.62 31.83
C VAL A 219 19.11 2.73 30.91
N GLU A 220 19.61 1.62 31.45
CA GLU A 220 20.40 0.66 30.68
C GLU A 220 19.51 -0.12 29.71
N VAL A 221 19.82 -0.08 28.41
CA VAL A 221 19.06 -0.78 27.38
C VAL A 221 19.91 -1.89 26.76
N PHE A 222 19.63 -3.13 27.13
CA PHE A 222 20.21 -4.32 26.50
C PHE A 222 19.45 -4.63 25.20
N TYR A 223 20.17 -4.80 24.10
CA TYR A 223 19.57 -5.20 22.84
C TYR A 223 20.13 -6.55 22.39
N GLU A 224 19.23 -7.49 22.08
CA GLU A 224 19.61 -8.78 21.48
C GLU A 224 18.64 -9.17 20.36
N PRO A 225 19.10 -9.36 19.11
CA PRO A 225 18.23 -9.68 17.97
C PRO A 225 17.65 -11.09 18.03
N SER A 226 18.25 -12.00 18.81
CA SER A 226 17.81 -13.40 18.93
C SER A 226 18.29 -14.02 20.24
N ASN A 227 17.78 -15.23 20.57
CA ASN A 227 18.30 -16.03 21.68
C ASN A 227 19.54 -16.89 21.28
N SER A 228 20.36 -16.42 20.35
CA SER A 228 21.59 -17.12 19.97
C SER A 228 22.53 -17.19 21.18
N MET A 229 22.98 -18.39 21.55
CA MET A 229 23.84 -18.62 22.73
C MET A 229 23.25 -18.02 24.02
N ASP A 230 21.95 -18.15 24.21
CA ASP A 230 21.21 -17.67 25.39
C ASP A 230 21.29 -16.16 25.66
N LYS A 231 21.73 -15.38 24.67
CA LYS A 231 21.91 -13.92 24.85
C LYS A 231 20.62 -13.21 25.24
N ALA A 232 19.49 -13.53 24.60
CA ALA A 232 18.20 -12.93 24.96
C ALA A 232 17.78 -13.30 26.39
N PHE A 233 18.01 -14.54 26.82
CA PHE A 233 17.79 -14.97 28.21
C PHE A 233 18.70 -14.20 29.19
N ILE A 234 19.98 -14.05 28.87
CA ILE A 234 20.95 -13.31 29.69
C ILE A 234 20.57 -11.83 29.78
N ALA A 235 20.15 -11.20 28.67
CA ALA A 235 19.68 -9.82 28.67
C ALA A 235 18.41 -9.65 29.53
N ALA A 236 17.42 -10.53 29.35
CA ALA A 236 16.18 -10.48 30.12
C ALA A 236 16.40 -10.70 31.63
N SER A 237 17.32 -11.57 32.04
CA SER A 237 17.61 -11.84 33.45
C SER A 237 18.31 -10.70 34.19
N LYS A 238 18.89 -9.73 33.45
CA LYS A 238 19.53 -8.53 33.99
C LYS A 238 18.62 -7.29 33.97
N ALA A 239 17.48 -7.38 33.29
CA ALA A 239 16.60 -6.24 33.05
C ALA A 239 15.39 -6.24 34.01
N ASP A 240 14.91 -5.05 34.38
CA ASP A 240 13.66 -4.90 35.13
C ASP A 240 12.45 -5.33 34.28
N VAL A 241 12.52 -5.07 32.96
CA VAL A 241 11.48 -5.39 31.99
C VAL A 241 12.10 -5.90 30.68
N ALA A 242 11.47 -6.90 30.07
CA ALA A 242 11.78 -7.34 28.71
C ALA A 242 10.69 -6.91 27.72
N VAL A 243 11.09 -6.29 26.62
CA VAL A 243 10.24 -5.95 25.46
C VAL A 243 10.64 -6.83 24.29
N VAL A 244 9.75 -7.74 23.88
CA VAL A 244 10.03 -8.72 22.83
C VAL A 244 9.35 -8.31 21.52
N CYS A 245 10.14 -8.01 20.51
CA CYS A 245 9.75 -7.51 19.20
C CYS A 245 9.86 -8.62 18.14
N ILE A 246 8.74 -9.29 17.88
CA ILE A 246 8.62 -10.40 16.92
C ILE A 246 7.45 -10.17 15.97
N GLY A 247 7.49 -10.83 14.81
CA GLY A 247 6.45 -10.73 13.80
C GLY A 247 6.91 -11.26 12.46
N ASN A 248 6.00 -11.26 11.50
CA ASN A 248 6.33 -11.59 10.11
C ASN A 248 6.91 -10.38 9.39
N HIS A 249 7.74 -10.66 8.40
CA HIS A 249 8.29 -9.73 7.42
C HIS A 249 7.43 -9.85 6.16
N PRO A 250 7.03 -8.74 5.52
CA PRO A 250 6.17 -8.74 4.34
C PRO A 250 6.74 -9.55 3.16
N TYR A 251 8.05 -9.52 2.94
CA TYR A 251 8.75 -10.40 1.98
C TYR A 251 8.97 -11.86 2.42
N GLY A 252 8.37 -12.30 3.54
CA GLY A 252 8.63 -13.60 4.15
C GLY A 252 9.85 -13.58 5.07
N THR A 253 9.82 -14.35 6.17
CA THR A 253 10.83 -14.24 7.25
C THR A 253 11.97 -15.24 7.19
N ASN A 254 12.03 -16.14 6.20
CA ASN A 254 13.05 -17.20 6.18
C ASN A 254 13.11 -17.89 4.80
N ALA A 255 14.31 -18.24 4.33
CA ALA A 255 14.53 -18.97 3.07
C ALA A 255 13.81 -20.33 2.98
N ARG A 256 13.40 -20.93 4.12
CA ARG A 256 12.55 -22.13 4.18
C ARG A 256 11.06 -21.85 3.94
N TRP A 257 10.66 -20.58 3.93
CA TRP A 257 9.30 -20.09 3.63
C TRP A 257 9.23 -19.50 2.23
N PHE A 258 10.01 -20.04 1.29
CA PHE A 258 10.10 -19.62 -0.11
C PHE A 258 8.74 -19.61 -0.85
N TYR A 259 7.71 -20.17 -0.23
CA TYR A 259 6.33 -20.04 -0.65
C TYR A 259 5.60 -19.09 0.31
N SER A 260 5.46 -17.84 -0.10
CA SER A 260 4.32 -17.04 0.33
C SER A 260 3.05 -17.83 -0.05
N PRO A 261 2.11 -18.11 0.87
CA PRO A 261 0.84 -18.75 0.53
C PRO A 261 -0.08 -17.81 -0.28
N VAL A 262 0.40 -16.59 -0.58
CA VAL A 262 -0.25 -15.61 -1.46
C VAL A 262 0.63 -15.49 -2.70
N ALA A 263 0.49 -16.44 -3.60
CA ALA A 263 0.93 -16.38 -4.99
C ALA A 263 -0.16 -17.05 -5.84
#